data_AF-A0A968JLI9-F1
#
_entry.id   AF-A0A968JLI9-F1
#
_cell.length_a   1.000
_cell.length_b   1.000
_cell.length_c   1.000
_cell.angle_alpha   90.00
_cell.angle_beta   90.00
_cell.angle_gamma   90.00
#
_symmetry.space_group_name_H-M   'P 1'
#
loop_
_entity.id
_entity.type
_entity.pdbx_description
1 polymer ?
#
loop_
_entity_poly.entity_id
_entity_poly.type
_entity_poly.pdbx_seq_one_letter_code
_entity_poly.pdbx_strand_id
1 'polypeptide(L)'
;MQFREAAIVSDQRNLELEVLIQDKKKRELEKKLTQTKVTAPRAGVITWIQEKIGQKVNEGEPLVRIADLEQFRVEASCSDRYANSVNIGLPVRVRVNKSELMGKITSILPAVENNTLEFIVELNEKNHPALRPDMRVEVFVVADIRESVLRVNNGAAFKGGVQQSVFVVTGDKAIKAERARWFDEYWILLKSQKVCKE
;
A
#
# COMPACT_ATOMS: atom_id res chain seq x y z
N MET A 1 -64.96 -17.24 -33.04
CA MET A 1 -63.84 -16.41 -33.57
C MET A 1 -62.69 -16.25 -32.58
N GLN A 2 -62.95 -16.13 -31.26
CA GLN A 2 -61.91 -15.88 -30.23
C GLN A 2 -60.77 -16.93 -30.13
N PHE A 3 -61.02 -18.22 -30.37
CA PHE A 3 -59.97 -19.27 -30.31
C PHE A 3 -58.88 -19.10 -31.38
N ARG A 4 -59.23 -18.52 -32.53
CA ARG A 4 -58.32 -18.39 -33.67
C ARG A 4 -57.36 -17.20 -33.49
N GLU A 5 -57.81 -16.12 -32.86
CA GLU A 5 -56.95 -15.00 -32.46
C GLU A 5 -55.94 -15.40 -31.37
N ALA A 6 -56.39 -16.16 -30.36
CA ALA A 6 -55.50 -16.64 -29.29
C ALA A 6 -54.39 -17.55 -29.83
N ALA A 7 -54.69 -18.40 -30.81
CA ALA A 7 -53.70 -19.25 -31.49
C ALA A 7 -52.69 -18.41 -32.28
N ILE A 8 -53.13 -17.44 -33.07
CA ILE A 8 -52.25 -16.56 -33.85
C ILE A 8 -51.32 -15.74 -32.95
N VAL A 9 -51.82 -15.23 -31.82
CA VAL A 9 -51.00 -14.47 -30.86
C VAL A 9 -49.96 -15.37 -30.17
N SER A 10 -50.32 -16.62 -29.88
CA SER A 10 -49.37 -17.60 -29.32
C SER A 10 -48.29 -17.97 -30.33
N ASP A 11 -48.67 -18.18 -31.60
CA ASP A 11 -47.73 -18.48 -32.68
C ASP A 11 -46.77 -17.30 -32.92
N GLN A 12 -47.28 -16.06 -32.93
CA GLN A 12 -46.45 -14.86 -33.01
C GLN A 12 -45.44 -14.79 -31.87
N ARG A 13 -45.85 -15.03 -30.62
CA ARG A 13 -44.93 -15.06 -29.47
C ARG A 13 -43.89 -16.16 -29.58
N ASN A 14 -44.26 -17.35 -30.04
CA ASN A 14 -43.32 -18.46 -30.22
C ASN A 14 -42.27 -18.13 -31.28
N LEU A 15 -42.69 -17.55 -32.41
CA LEU A 15 -41.79 -17.05 -33.45
C LEU A 15 -40.86 -15.95 -32.93
N GLU A 16 -41.38 -15.00 -32.14
CA GLU A 16 -40.56 -13.96 -31.50
C GLU A 16 -39.52 -14.54 -30.54
N LEU A 17 -39.91 -15.52 -29.71
CA LEU A 17 -38.98 -16.22 -28.81
C LEU A 17 -37.91 -16.98 -29.58
N GLU A 18 -38.27 -17.62 -30.69
CA GLU A 18 -37.32 -18.34 -31.53
C GLU A 18 -36.29 -17.39 -32.16
N VAL A 19 -36.74 -16.26 -32.70
CA VAL A 19 -35.85 -15.21 -33.22
C VAL A 19 -34.91 -14.70 -32.12
N LEU A 20 -35.43 -14.44 -30.92
CA LEU A 20 -34.61 -14.02 -29.77
C LEU A 20 -33.54 -15.05 -29.38
N ILE A 21 -33.87 -16.35 -29.42
CA ILE A 21 -32.92 -17.43 -29.13
C ILE A 21 -31.84 -17.48 -30.20
N GLN A 22 -32.20 -17.38 -31.48
CA GLN A 22 -31.24 -17.39 -32.58
C GLN A 22 -30.31 -16.18 -32.53
N ASP A 23 -30.84 -14.99 -32.27
CA ASP A 23 -30.05 -13.77 -32.11
C ASP A 23 -29.09 -13.86 -30.92
N LYS A 24 -29.55 -14.42 -29.80
CA LYS A 24 -28.68 -14.66 -28.64
C LYS A 24 -27.53 -15.61 -29.01
N LYS A 25 -27.84 -16.69 -29.73
CA LYS A 25 -26.84 -17.69 -30.16
C LYS A 25 -25.83 -17.09 -31.15
N LYS A 26 -26.29 -16.26 -32.08
CA LYS A 26 -25.42 -15.50 -32.99
C LYS A 26 -24.47 -14.58 -32.24
N ARG A 27 -24.99 -13.79 -31.29
CA ARG A 27 -24.17 -12.90 -30.43
C ARG A 27 -23.15 -13.67 -29.59
N GLU A 28 -23.50 -14.86 -29.10
CA GLU A 28 -22.56 -15.71 -28.38
C GLU A 28 -21.41 -16.21 -29.27
N LEU A 29 -21.71 -16.64 -30.51
CA LEU A 29 -20.69 -17.06 -31.48
C LEU A 29 -19.80 -15.89 -31.92
N GLU A 30 -20.37 -14.71 -32.17
CA GLU A 30 -19.63 -13.49 -32.49
C GLU A 30 -18.67 -13.12 -31.35
N LYS A 31 -19.13 -13.20 -30.09
CA LYS A 31 -18.28 -12.98 -28.91
C LYS A 31 -17.10 -13.96 -28.87
N LYS A 32 -17.34 -15.25 -29.10
CA LYS A 32 -16.27 -16.28 -29.13
C LYS A 32 -15.26 -16.01 -30.24
N LEU A 33 -15.72 -15.54 -31.41
CA LEU A 33 -14.83 -15.16 -32.51
C LEU A 33 -13.95 -13.97 -32.12
N THR A 34 -14.52 -12.92 -31.52
CA THR A 34 -13.72 -11.79 -31.02
C THR A 34 -12.75 -12.17 -29.91
N GLN A 35 -13.13 -13.11 -29.02
CA GLN A 35 -12.25 -13.62 -27.97
C GLN A 35 -11.03 -14.41 -28.51
N THR A 36 -11.08 -14.88 -29.76
CA THR A 36 -9.94 -15.53 -30.42
C THR A 36 -8.79 -14.54 -30.64
N LYS A 37 -9.09 -13.24 -30.78
CA LYS A 37 -8.09 -12.18 -30.85
C LYS A 37 -7.88 -11.57 -29.47
N VAL A 38 -6.85 -12.04 -28.77
CA VAL A 38 -6.50 -11.51 -27.45
C VAL A 38 -5.81 -10.16 -27.59
N THR A 39 -6.42 -9.11 -27.06
CA THR A 39 -5.86 -7.75 -26.99
C THR A 39 -5.67 -7.32 -25.54
N ALA A 40 -4.69 -6.45 -25.29
CA ALA A 40 -4.46 -5.91 -23.95
C ALA A 40 -5.68 -5.06 -23.50
N PRO A 41 -6.23 -5.28 -22.29
CA PRO A 41 -7.36 -4.48 -21.78
C PRO A 41 -6.95 -3.08 -21.32
N ARG A 42 -5.65 -2.85 -21.07
CA ARG A 42 -5.10 -1.56 -20.64
C ARG A 42 -3.65 -1.41 -21.10
N ALA A 43 -3.17 -0.16 -21.12
CA ALA A 43 -1.75 0.12 -21.28
C ALA A 43 -0.95 -0.44 -20.10
N GLY A 44 0.29 -0.86 -20.35
CA GLY A 44 1.17 -1.43 -19.35
C GLY A 44 2.35 -2.15 -19.97
N VAL A 45 3.17 -2.77 -19.14
CA VAL A 45 4.36 -3.54 -19.55
C VAL A 45 4.08 -5.02 -19.37
N ILE A 46 4.39 -5.82 -20.40
CA ILE A 46 4.26 -7.28 -20.34
C ILE A 46 5.36 -7.81 -19.42
N THR A 47 4.95 -8.44 -18.31
CA THR A 47 5.89 -9.05 -17.36
C THR A 47 6.14 -10.53 -17.66
N TRP A 48 5.15 -11.19 -18.26
CA TRP A 48 5.23 -12.59 -18.62
C TRP A 48 4.30 -12.91 -19.78
N ILE A 49 4.76 -13.77 -20.70
CA ILE A 49 3.99 -14.25 -21.84
C ILE A 49 4.21 -15.76 -22.00
N GLN A 50 3.15 -16.48 -22.35
CA GLN A 50 3.22 -17.88 -22.74
C GLN A 50 3.71 -17.99 -24.19
N GLU A 51 4.96 -18.40 -24.40
CA GLU A 51 5.63 -18.38 -25.72
C GLU A 51 5.43 -19.63 -26.57
N LYS A 52 4.73 -20.66 -26.07
CA LYS A 52 4.59 -21.95 -26.77
C LYS A 52 3.56 -21.88 -27.90
N ILE A 53 4.05 -21.57 -29.10
CA ILE A 53 3.28 -21.57 -30.34
C ILE A 53 2.73 -22.98 -30.61
N GLY A 54 1.44 -23.07 -30.96
CA GLY A 54 0.77 -24.35 -31.27
C GLY A 54 0.24 -25.11 -30.06
N GLN A 55 0.45 -24.60 -28.84
CA GLN A 55 -0.17 -25.16 -27.65
C GLN A 55 -1.67 -24.88 -27.63
N LYS A 56 -2.47 -25.89 -27.27
CA LYS A 56 -3.89 -25.70 -26.96
C LYS A 56 -4.01 -25.00 -25.60
N VAL A 57 -4.73 -23.88 -25.58
CA VAL A 57 -4.98 -23.09 -24.38
C VAL A 57 -6.43 -23.32 -23.96
N ASN A 58 -6.67 -23.54 -22.67
CA ASN A 58 -8.02 -23.70 -22.15
C ASN A 58 -8.60 -22.35 -21.69
N GLU A 59 -9.93 -22.25 -21.65
CA GLU A 59 -10.60 -21.08 -21.09
C GLU A 59 -10.17 -20.88 -19.62
N GLY A 60 -9.77 -19.66 -19.27
CA GLY A 60 -9.29 -19.30 -17.94
C GLY A 60 -7.78 -19.47 -17.72
N GLU A 61 -7.04 -20.06 -18.66
CA GLU A 61 -5.58 -20.17 -18.56
C GLU A 61 -4.92 -18.80 -18.82
N PRO A 62 -4.01 -18.32 -17.94
CA PRO A 62 -3.35 -17.04 -18.13
C PRO A 62 -2.34 -17.12 -19.28
N LEU A 63 -2.51 -16.24 -20.27
CA LEU A 63 -1.61 -16.16 -21.44
C LEU A 63 -0.54 -15.09 -21.31
N VAL A 64 -0.90 -13.95 -20.72
CA VAL A 64 -0.05 -12.77 -20.60
C VAL A 64 -0.31 -12.12 -19.26
N ARG A 65 0.74 -11.65 -18.59
CA ARG A 65 0.65 -10.78 -17.42
C ARG A 65 1.10 -9.38 -17.81
N ILE A 66 0.28 -8.39 -17.47
CA ILE A 66 0.54 -6.98 -17.75
C ILE A 66 0.64 -6.26 -16.40
N ALA A 67 1.80 -5.67 -16.13
CA ALA A 67 1.98 -4.78 -14.99
C ALA A 67 1.75 -3.34 -15.40
N ASP A 68 1.13 -2.57 -14.50
CA ASP A 68 1.15 -1.11 -14.58
C ASP A 68 2.47 -0.61 -13.96
N LEU A 69 3.18 0.29 -14.64
CA LEU A 69 4.39 0.94 -14.11
C LEU A 69 4.17 2.44 -13.85
N GLU A 70 2.95 2.96 -14.03
CA GLU A 70 2.67 4.38 -13.82
C GLU A 70 2.58 4.75 -12.34
N GLN A 71 2.12 3.82 -11.50
CA GLN A 71 1.92 4.06 -10.08
C GLN A 71 2.38 2.86 -9.25
N PHE A 72 3.47 3.05 -8.51
CA PHE A 72 3.93 2.07 -7.55
C PHE A 72 3.29 2.30 -6.17
N ARG A 73 2.95 1.18 -5.53
CA ARG A 73 2.56 1.13 -4.12
C ARG A 73 3.53 0.21 -3.41
N VAL A 74 3.81 0.52 -2.15
CA VAL A 74 4.69 -0.31 -1.32
C VAL A 74 3.82 -1.04 -0.30
N GLU A 75 3.86 -2.36 -0.36
CA GLU A 75 3.30 -3.22 0.67
C GLU A 75 4.37 -3.46 1.71
N ALA A 76 4.09 -3.07 2.95
CA ALA A 76 5.01 -3.16 4.06
C ALA A 76 4.35 -3.89 5.22
N SER A 77 5.19 -4.56 6.01
CA SER A 77 4.72 -5.34 7.14
C SER A 77 5.57 -5.02 8.37
N CYS A 78 4.93 -4.92 9.53
CA CYS A 78 5.61 -4.65 10.80
C CYS A 78 5.12 -5.57 11.91
N SER A 79 5.91 -5.76 12.96
CA SER A 79 5.45 -6.53 14.12
C SER A 79 4.22 -5.87 14.76
N ASP A 80 3.25 -6.70 15.18
CA ASP A 80 2.03 -6.29 15.89
C ASP A 80 2.30 -5.41 17.13
N ARG A 81 3.49 -5.53 17.74
CA ARG A 81 3.92 -4.66 18.86
C ARG A 81 3.85 -3.17 18.53
N TYR A 82 4.02 -2.82 17.26
CA TYR A 82 4.00 -1.44 16.78
C TYR A 82 2.64 -1.03 16.22
N ALA A 83 1.62 -1.90 16.25
CA ALA A 83 0.29 -1.61 15.70
C ALA A 83 -0.31 -0.30 16.24
N ASN A 84 -0.17 -0.02 17.54
CA ASN A 84 -0.65 1.21 18.15
C ASN A 84 0.08 2.48 17.68
N SER A 85 1.29 2.34 17.14
CA SER A 85 2.11 3.46 16.65
C SER A 85 1.94 3.70 15.15
N VAL A 86 1.34 2.76 14.42
CA VAL A 86 1.13 2.83 12.98
C VAL A 86 -0.29 3.33 12.71
N ASN A 87 -0.41 4.55 12.21
CA ASN A 87 -1.68 5.19 11.89
C ASN A 87 -1.72 5.62 10.42
N ILE A 88 -2.93 5.67 9.87
CA ILE A 88 -3.17 6.18 8.51
C ILE A 88 -2.77 7.66 8.46
N GLY A 89 -2.08 8.05 7.38
CA GLY A 89 -1.60 9.41 7.15
C GLY A 89 -0.21 9.70 7.71
N LEU A 90 0.41 8.78 8.45
CA LEU A 90 1.79 8.99 8.92
C LEU A 90 2.77 9.09 7.74
N PRO A 91 3.77 9.99 7.83
CA PRO A 91 4.82 10.06 6.85
C PRO A 91 5.75 8.85 6.95
N VAL A 92 6.12 8.33 5.78
CA VAL A 92 6.97 7.15 5.64
C VAL A 92 8.14 7.50 4.73
N ARG A 93 9.33 7.05 5.11
CA ARG A 93 10.53 7.10 4.27
C ARG A 93 10.81 5.71 3.74
N VAL A 94 10.79 5.54 2.43
CA VAL A 94 11.10 4.29 1.74
C VAL A 94 12.50 4.41 1.15
N ARG A 95 13.41 3.54 1.59
CA ARG A 95 14.78 3.50 1.06
C ARG A 95 14.86 2.47 -0.05
N VAL A 96 15.25 2.96 -1.23
CA VAL A 96 15.46 2.19 -2.44
C VAL A 96 16.92 2.35 -2.85
N ASN A 97 17.76 1.36 -2.52
CA ASN A 97 19.21 1.42 -2.73
C ASN A 97 19.85 2.65 -2.07
N LYS A 98 20.18 3.68 -2.87
CA LYS A 98 20.76 4.97 -2.43
C LYS A 98 19.76 6.13 -2.43
N SER A 99 18.55 5.91 -2.92
CA SER A 99 17.50 6.93 -2.98
C SER A 99 16.54 6.76 -1.80
N GLU A 100 16.15 7.86 -1.18
CA GLU A 100 15.07 7.89 -0.19
C GLU A 100 13.85 8.57 -0.82
N LEU A 101 12.74 7.83 -0.86
CA LEU A 101 11.46 8.30 -1.36
C LEU A 101 10.53 8.55 -0.18
N MET A 102 9.82 9.67 -0.21
CA MET A 102 8.81 9.96 0.81
C MET A 102 7.43 9.48 0.36
N GLY A 103 6.63 9.05 1.33
CA GLY A 103 5.27 8.61 1.13
C GLY A 103 4.44 8.73 2.41
N LYS A 104 3.23 8.19 2.35
CA LYS A 104 2.28 8.18 3.47
C LYS A 104 1.55 6.85 3.53
N ILE A 105 1.16 6.44 4.74
CA ILE A 105 0.31 5.26 4.94
C ILE A 105 -1.11 5.61 4.49
N THR A 106 -1.67 4.84 3.56
CA THR A 106 -3.04 5.06 3.06
C THR A 106 -4.04 4.05 3.59
N SER A 107 -3.59 2.81 3.78
CA SER A 107 -4.43 1.73 4.26
C SER A 107 -3.65 0.82 5.19
N ILE A 108 -4.31 0.35 6.24
CA ILE A 108 -3.77 -0.66 7.15
C ILE A 108 -4.70 -1.86 7.00
N LEU A 109 -4.11 -3.04 6.74
CA LEU A 109 -4.85 -4.29 6.70
C LEU A 109 -5.01 -4.75 8.16
N PRO A 110 -6.25 -4.83 8.68
CA PRO A 110 -6.47 -5.15 10.10
C PRO A 110 -6.24 -6.65 10.41
N ALA A 111 -6.03 -7.48 9.39
CA ALA A 111 -5.71 -8.89 9.56
C ALA A 111 -4.25 -9.02 10.03
N VAL A 112 -4.06 -9.49 11.26
CA VAL A 112 -2.74 -9.83 11.78
C VAL A 112 -2.51 -11.31 11.50
N GLU A 113 -1.65 -11.61 10.53
CA GLU A 113 -1.18 -12.95 10.26
C GLU A 113 0.27 -13.08 10.74
N ASN A 114 0.61 -14.18 11.43
CA ASN A 114 1.97 -14.46 11.90
C ASN A 114 2.59 -13.30 12.72
N ASN A 115 1.81 -12.68 13.62
CA ASN A 115 2.24 -11.56 14.47
C ASN A 115 2.75 -10.33 13.67
N THR A 116 2.33 -10.22 12.42
CA THR A 116 2.72 -9.13 11.52
C THR A 116 1.47 -8.39 11.05
N LEU A 117 1.53 -7.06 11.13
CA LEU A 117 0.52 -6.15 10.62
C LEU A 117 0.96 -5.68 9.24
N GLU A 118 0.10 -5.85 8.24
CA GLU A 118 0.36 -5.38 6.88
C GLU A 118 -0.28 -4.00 6.64
N PHE A 119 0.42 -3.16 5.89
CA PHE A 119 -0.07 -1.84 5.53
C PHE A 119 0.47 -1.41 4.17
N ILE A 120 -0.30 -0.53 3.53
CA ILE A 120 -0.03 -0.02 2.20
C ILE A 120 0.45 1.43 2.33
N VAL A 121 1.60 1.68 1.71
CA VAL A 121 2.22 3.00 1.64
C VAL A 121 2.10 3.51 0.20
N GLU A 122 1.53 4.70 0.06
CA GLU A 122 1.53 5.45 -1.20
C GLU A 122 2.73 6.39 -1.23
N LEU A 123 3.52 6.30 -2.29
CA LEU A 123 4.68 7.18 -2.50
C LEU A 123 4.21 8.52 -3.06
N ASN A 124 4.86 9.61 -2.64
CA ASN A 124 4.63 10.93 -3.23
C ASN A 124 5.11 10.95 -4.69
N GLU A 125 6.27 10.32 -4.95
CA GLU A 125 6.77 10.06 -6.29
C GLU A 125 6.23 8.71 -6.79
N LYS A 126 5.18 8.77 -7.61
CA LYS A 126 4.46 7.59 -8.10
C LYS A 126 5.27 6.71 -9.03
N ASN A 127 6.20 7.31 -9.77
CA ASN A 127 7.07 6.63 -10.71
C ASN A 127 8.47 7.22 -10.61
N HIS A 128 9.42 6.41 -10.15
CA HIS A 128 10.82 6.74 -10.08
C HIS A 128 11.60 5.62 -10.80
N PRO A 129 12.61 5.92 -11.63
CA PRO A 129 13.31 4.92 -12.45
C PRO A 129 14.03 3.83 -11.63
N ALA A 130 14.26 4.07 -10.35
CA ALA A 130 14.80 3.08 -9.42
C ALA A 130 13.75 2.05 -8.94
N LEU A 131 12.46 2.34 -9.09
CA LEU A 131 11.37 1.43 -8.68
C LEU A 131 11.13 0.37 -9.75
N ARG A 132 10.99 -0.87 -9.30
CA ARG A 132 10.62 -2.01 -10.13
C ARG A 132 9.51 -2.80 -9.43
N PRO A 133 8.60 -3.45 -10.19
CA PRO A 133 7.65 -4.37 -9.60
C PRO A 133 8.36 -5.47 -8.81
N ASP A 134 7.75 -5.92 -7.72
CA ASP A 134 8.25 -7.02 -6.88
C ASP A 134 9.64 -6.79 -6.25
N MET A 135 10.06 -5.51 -6.17
CA MET A 135 11.33 -5.15 -5.55
C MET A 135 11.17 -5.03 -4.02
N ARG A 136 12.12 -5.62 -3.29
CA ARG A 136 12.20 -5.45 -1.82
C ARG A 136 12.81 -4.10 -1.46
N VAL A 137 12.17 -3.40 -0.53
CA VAL A 137 12.59 -2.07 -0.07
C VAL A 137 12.55 -1.99 1.45
N GLU A 138 13.32 -1.08 2.04
CA GLU A 138 13.26 -0.80 3.47
C GLU A 138 12.29 0.36 3.73
N VAL A 139 11.44 0.20 4.75
CA VAL A 139 10.37 1.16 5.05
C VAL A 139 10.54 1.66 6.48
N PHE A 140 10.70 2.97 6.63
CA PHE A 140 10.84 3.66 7.91
C PHE A 140 9.59 4.49 8.17
N VAL A 141 8.74 4.01 9.08
CA VAL A 141 7.55 4.73 9.53
C VAL A 141 7.95 5.75 10.58
N VAL A 142 7.59 7.01 10.36
CA VAL A 142 7.89 8.09 11.32
C VAL A 142 6.72 8.20 12.30
N ALA A 143 6.83 7.52 13.44
CA ALA A 143 5.76 7.44 14.44
C ALA A 143 5.65 8.68 15.36
N ASP A 144 6.75 9.36 15.64
CA ASP A 144 6.78 10.56 16.50
C ASP A 144 7.83 11.53 15.95
N ILE A 145 7.46 12.81 15.81
CA ILE A 145 8.34 13.91 15.41
C ILE A 145 8.36 14.89 16.57
N ARG A 146 9.52 15.06 17.19
CA ARG A 146 9.72 16.04 18.25
C ARG A 146 10.60 17.17 17.78
N GLU A 147 10.00 18.33 17.62
CA GLU A 147 10.72 19.56 17.32
C GLU A 147 11.31 20.18 18.60
N SER A 148 12.36 20.99 18.44
CA SER A 148 12.96 21.78 19.53
C SER A 148 13.49 20.97 20.74
N VAL A 149 14.00 19.77 20.49
CA VAL A 149 14.64 18.95 21.52
C VAL A 149 16.15 19.17 21.59
N LEU A 150 16.68 19.24 22.81
CA LEU A 150 18.14 19.25 23.02
C LEU A 150 18.62 17.80 23.05
N ARG A 151 19.47 17.44 22.08
CA ARG A 151 20.11 16.13 22.00
C ARG A 151 21.43 16.16 22.76
N VAL A 152 21.62 15.20 23.65
CA VAL A 152 22.84 15.04 24.42
C VAL A 152 23.46 13.70 24.06
N ASN A 153 24.76 13.69 23.76
CA ASN A 153 25.49 12.46 23.44
C ASN A 153 25.53 11.54 24.67
N ASN A 154 25.52 10.23 24.44
CA ASN A 154 25.58 9.24 25.49
C ASN A 154 26.98 9.24 26.15
N GLY A 155 27.08 9.79 27.35
CA GLY A 155 28.31 9.82 28.15
C GLY A 155 28.22 8.98 29.43
N ALA A 156 29.34 8.88 30.16
CA ALA A 156 29.45 8.10 31.41
C ALA A 156 28.47 8.53 32.53
N ALA A 157 27.82 9.69 32.38
CA ALA A 157 26.80 10.19 33.29
C ALA A 157 25.46 9.42 33.20
N PHE A 158 25.19 8.75 32.08
CA PHE A 158 23.93 8.05 31.86
C PHE A 158 24.03 6.57 32.23
N LYS A 159 23.42 6.19 33.36
CA LYS A 159 23.44 4.82 33.88
C LYS A 159 22.19 4.04 33.48
N GLY A 160 21.98 3.80 32.18
CA GLY A 160 21.08 2.76 31.64
C GLY A 160 19.64 2.65 32.20
N GLY A 161 18.93 3.75 32.43
CA GLY A 161 17.52 3.74 32.85
C GLY A 161 16.57 4.39 31.84
N VAL A 162 15.27 4.08 31.85
CA VAL A 162 14.29 4.63 30.88
C VAL A 162 14.12 6.15 31.01
N GLN A 163 14.35 6.69 32.21
CA GLN A 163 14.26 8.11 32.49
C GLN A 163 15.32 8.51 33.52
N GLN A 164 16.14 9.50 33.20
CA GLN A 164 17.17 10.00 34.12
C GLN A 164 17.07 11.52 34.26
N SER A 165 17.31 12.00 35.48
CA SER A 165 17.46 13.44 35.72
C SER A 165 18.88 13.83 35.36
N VAL A 166 19.03 14.84 34.52
CA VAL A 166 20.34 15.39 34.14
C VAL A 166 20.55 16.68 34.94
N PHE A 167 21.79 17.11 35.15
CA PHE A 167 22.08 18.43 35.70
C PHE A 167 22.82 19.23 34.65
N VAL A 168 22.36 20.45 34.37
CA VAL A 168 23.02 21.40 33.47
C VAL A 168 23.72 22.43 34.35
N VAL A 169 25.02 22.61 34.13
CA VAL A 169 25.82 23.59 34.84
C VAL A 169 25.68 24.93 34.13
N THR A 170 25.20 25.95 34.84
CA THR A 170 25.13 27.34 34.35
C THR A 170 25.90 28.22 35.32
N GLY A 171 27.12 28.61 34.94
CA GLY A 171 28.06 29.28 35.85
C GLY A 171 28.51 28.34 36.98
N ASP A 172 28.50 28.82 38.22
CA ASP A 172 28.89 28.04 39.40
C ASP A 172 27.77 27.18 40.01
N LYS A 173 26.62 27.06 39.33
CA LYS A 173 25.46 26.32 39.84
C LYS A 173 25.05 25.21 38.89
N ALA A 174 24.93 24.01 39.44
CA ALA A 174 24.31 22.88 38.77
C ALA A 174 22.78 22.95 38.95
N ILE A 175 22.05 23.16 37.85
CA ILE A 175 20.60 23.17 37.82
C ILE A 175 20.13 21.78 37.40
N LYS A 176 19.24 21.16 38.18
CA LYS A 176 18.60 19.89 37.77
C LYS A 176 17.79 20.14 36.51
N ALA A 177 18.31 19.67 35.39
CA ALA A 177 17.65 19.66 34.11
C ALA A 177 16.80 18.40 33.97
N GLU A 178 15.81 18.50 33.10
CA GLU A 178 14.65 17.61 33.09
C GLU A 178 14.97 16.19 32.63
N ARG A 179 13.91 15.38 32.65
CA ARG A 179 13.87 13.97 32.29
C ARG A 179 14.45 13.76 30.88
N ALA A 180 15.61 13.12 30.81
CA ALA A 180 16.17 12.62 29.56
C ALA A 180 15.55 11.24 29.23
N ARG A 181 15.19 11.02 27.97
CA ARG A 181 14.75 9.72 27.44
C ARG A 181 15.75 9.23 26.39
N TRP A 182 16.07 7.95 26.43
CA TRP A 182 16.94 7.31 25.46
C TRP A 182 16.20 7.06 24.13
N PHE A 183 16.82 7.44 23.01
CA PHE A 183 16.29 7.25 21.65
C PHE A 183 17.44 7.06 20.66
N ASP A 184 17.59 5.84 20.13
CA ASP A 184 18.44 5.50 18.96
C ASP A 184 19.82 6.18 19.00
N GLU A 185 20.62 5.86 20.02
CA GLU A 185 21.97 6.38 20.34
C GLU A 185 22.07 7.72 21.08
N TYR A 186 20.99 8.50 21.17
CA TYR A 186 21.02 9.82 21.83
C TYR A 186 20.08 9.91 23.03
N TRP A 187 20.43 10.79 23.96
CA TRP A 187 19.51 11.22 25.00
C TRP A 187 18.79 12.48 24.56
N ILE A 188 17.46 12.43 24.57
CA ILE A 188 16.59 13.56 24.25
C ILE A 188 16.14 14.18 25.57
N LEU A 189 16.52 15.46 25.80
CA LEU A 189 15.98 16.23 26.92
C LEU A 189 14.57 16.71 26.57
N LEU A 190 13.59 16.23 27.34
CA LEU A 190 12.21 16.66 27.23
C LEU A 190 12.07 17.98 27.97
N LYS A 191 12.02 19.10 27.23
CA LYS A 191 11.67 20.39 27.83
C LYS A 191 10.30 20.26 28.51
N SER A 192 10.21 20.54 29.80
CA SER A 192 8.99 21.06 30.39
C SER A 192 8.76 22.40 29.71
N GLN A 193 7.55 22.64 29.23
CA GLN A 193 7.10 23.99 28.96
C GLN A 193 7.16 24.77 30.29
N LYS A 194 8.32 25.32 30.63
CA LYS A 194 8.36 26.54 31.44
C LYS A 194 7.85 27.64 30.52
N VAL A 195 6.53 27.82 30.58
CA VAL A 195 5.90 29.10 30.28
C VAL A 195 6.65 30.14 31.11
N CYS A 196 7.52 30.90 30.45
CA CYS A 196 7.90 32.20 30.94
C CYS A 196 6.62 33.03 30.99
N LYS A 197 6.19 33.41 32.19
CA LYS A 197 5.43 34.63 32.38
C LYS A 197 5.90 35.27 33.69
N GLU A 198 6.55 36.41 33.49
CA GLU A 198 6.82 37.57 34.36
C GLU A 198 7.40 37.35 35.76
#